data_AF-A0A978USL7-F1
#
_entry.id   AF-A0A978USL7-F1
#
_cell.length_a   1.000
_cell.length_b   1.000
_cell.length_c   1.000
_cell.angle_alpha   90.00
_cell.angle_beta   90.00
_cell.angle_gamma   90.00
#
_symmetry.space_group_name_H-M   'P 1'
#
loop_
_entity.id
_entity.type
_entity.pdbx_description
1 polymer ?
#
loop_
_entity_poly.entity_id
_entity_poly.type
_entity_poly.pdbx_seq_one_letter_code
_entity_poly.pdbx_strand_id
1 'polypeptide(L)'
;MSYVGDNCRQDVLAVEVIALLSDIFKAVGINLYLYPYGVLLTGPERGIIEVVPHTRSRSQMGEITDGGLYEIFQQDYGPVGSPGFEAARENFIISSAGYAVASLLLQPKDRHNGNLLFDNVGRLVHIDFGFILETSPGGNMRFESAHIKLSHELTQLLDTSGVMMSDTWYQFVSLCVKGYFVARRYMDGIINMVLLMLDSGLPCFNRGDPIGDLRKRFHPEMSEREAANFMIHVCTDAYNKWTTAWYDLIQCLRQGIEK
;
A
#
# COMPACT_ATOMS: atom_id res chain seq x y z
N MET A 1 3.36 -20.01 5.23
CA MET A 1 3.16 -20.05 6.70
C MET A 1 1.75 -20.55 6.97
N SER A 2 1.52 -21.40 7.97
CA SER A 2 0.17 -21.86 8.33
C SER A 2 -0.45 -20.89 9.33
N TYR A 3 -1.59 -20.29 8.99
CA TYR A 3 -2.36 -19.43 9.89
C TYR A 3 -3.54 -20.20 10.48
N VAL A 4 -3.69 -20.13 11.81
CA VAL A 4 -4.82 -20.70 12.56
C VAL A 4 -5.47 -19.55 13.32
N GLY A 5 -6.73 -19.22 13.02
CA GLY A 5 -7.53 -18.27 13.78
C GLY A 5 -7.84 -16.93 13.11
N ASP A 6 -7.12 -16.54 12.06
CA ASP A 6 -7.46 -15.36 11.26
C ASP A 6 -8.27 -15.72 10.02
N ASN A 7 -9.23 -14.87 9.69
CA ASN A 7 -10.14 -15.09 8.56
C ASN A 7 -9.43 -14.80 7.23
N CYS A 8 -8.56 -15.72 6.80
CA CYS A 8 -7.81 -15.66 5.53
C CYS A 8 -8.70 -15.46 4.28
N ARG A 9 -10.02 -15.60 4.41
CA ARG A 9 -10.98 -15.32 3.33
C ARG A 9 -10.96 -13.85 2.89
N GLN A 10 -10.69 -12.90 3.80
CA GLN A 10 -10.57 -11.48 3.44
C GLN A 10 -9.28 -11.22 2.66
N ASP A 11 -8.19 -11.90 3.04
CA ASP A 11 -6.95 -11.91 2.27
C ASP A 11 -7.14 -12.45 0.87
N VAL A 12 -7.89 -13.54 0.69
CA VAL A 12 -8.22 -14.07 -0.64
C VAL A 12 -8.87 -12.98 -1.50
N LEU A 13 -9.90 -12.30 -0.99
CA LEU A 13 -10.56 -11.23 -1.73
C LEU A 13 -9.59 -10.09 -2.11
N ALA A 14 -8.76 -9.64 -1.18
CA ALA A 14 -7.78 -8.60 -1.45
C ALA A 14 -6.75 -9.03 -2.52
N VAL A 15 -6.22 -10.24 -2.38
CA VAL A 15 -5.23 -10.82 -3.30
C VAL A 15 -5.82 -10.97 -4.70
N GLU A 16 -7.08 -11.40 -4.83
CA GLU A 16 -7.75 -11.48 -6.13
C GLU A 16 -7.88 -10.10 -6.79
N VAL A 17 -8.28 -9.07 -6.03
CA VAL A 17 -8.31 -7.68 -6.54
C VAL A 17 -6.92 -7.21 -6.96
N ILE A 18 -5.88 -7.53 -6.19
CA ILE A 18 -4.48 -7.21 -6.51
C ILE A 18 -4.03 -7.95 -7.77
N ALA A 19 -4.41 -9.21 -7.95
CA ALA A 19 -4.11 -10.01 -9.14
C ALA A 19 -4.76 -9.37 -10.38
N LEU A 20 -6.06 -9.04 -10.29
CA LEU A 20 -6.77 -8.37 -11.36
C LEU A 20 -6.14 -7.03 -11.74
N LEU A 21 -5.77 -6.20 -10.75
CA LEU A 21 -5.06 -4.94 -11.01
C LEU A 21 -3.71 -5.17 -11.68
N SER A 22 -2.94 -6.16 -11.22
CA SER A 22 -1.64 -6.54 -11.82
C SER A 22 -1.80 -6.91 -13.29
N ASP A 23 -2.80 -7.71 -13.62
CA ASP A 23 -3.07 -8.16 -14.98
C ASP A 23 -3.58 -7.02 -15.87
N ILE A 24 -4.45 -6.16 -15.35
CA ILE A 24 -4.92 -4.96 -16.06
C ILE A 24 -3.74 -4.03 -16.37
N PHE A 25 -2.86 -3.75 -15.41
CA PHE A 25 -1.72 -2.85 -15.62
C PHE A 25 -0.76 -3.41 -16.67
N LYS A 26 -0.49 -4.72 -16.65
CA LYS A 26 0.29 -5.40 -17.69
C LYS A 26 -0.38 -5.32 -19.06
N ALA A 27 -1.69 -5.58 -19.13
CA ALA A 27 -2.45 -5.55 -20.38
C ALA A 27 -2.49 -4.16 -21.03
N VAL A 28 -2.59 -3.10 -20.22
CA VAL A 28 -2.56 -1.71 -20.70
C VAL A 28 -1.12 -1.22 -20.98
N GLY A 29 -0.11 -1.92 -20.47
CA GLY A 29 1.31 -1.57 -20.66
C GLY A 29 1.80 -0.47 -19.72
N ILE A 30 1.18 -0.32 -18.54
CA ILE A 30 1.68 0.60 -17.51
C ILE A 30 2.65 -0.15 -16.60
N ASN A 31 3.82 0.43 -16.40
CA ASN A 31 4.85 -0.13 -15.52
C ASN A 31 4.50 0.12 -14.04
N LEU A 32 3.59 -0.70 -13.52
CA LEU A 32 3.25 -0.78 -12.10
C LEU A 32 3.46 -2.22 -11.64
N TYR A 33 3.98 -2.38 -10.43
CA TYR A 33 4.23 -3.70 -9.86
C TYR A 33 3.28 -3.97 -8.69
N LEU A 34 2.67 -5.15 -8.73
CA LEU A 34 1.85 -5.73 -7.69
C LEU A 34 2.14 -7.22 -7.63
N TYR A 35 2.32 -7.75 -6.42
CA TYR A 35 2.59 -9.17 -6.18
C TYR A 35 1.39 -9.84 -5.51
N PRO A 36 0.52 -10.55 -6.26
CA PRO A 36 -0.56 -11.35 -5.70
C PRO A 36 0.00 -12.68 -5.19
N TYR A 37 0.36 -12.74 -3.90
CA TYR A 37 0.84 -13.98 -3.26
C TYR A 37 -0.28 -15.00 -3.11
N GLY A 38 0.03 -16.28 -3.17
CA GLY A 38 -0.94 -17.36 -3.05
C GLY A 38 -1.59 -17.43 -1.67
N VAL A 39 -2.92 -17.53 -1.64
CA VAL A 39 -3.70 -17.81 -0.43
C VAL A 39 -4.63 -18.98 -0.71
N LEU A 40 -4.45 -20.09 0.02
CA LEU A 40 -5.26 -21.29 -0.11
C LEU A 40 -6.02 -21.58 1.17
N LEU A 41 -7.34 -21.57 1.09
CA LEU A 41 -8.20 -21.99 2.20
C LEU A 41 -8.21 -23.51 2.30
N THR A 42 -7.86 -24.05 3.46
CA THR A 42 -7.81 -25.50 3.73
C THR A 42 -8.99 -25.97 4.60
N GLY A 43 -9.74 -25.04 5.17
CA GLY A 43 -10.97 -25.30 5.92
C GLY A 43 -11.51 -24.02 6.57
N PRO A 44 -12.57 -24.13 7.39
CA PRO A 44 -13.06 -23.00 8.18
C PRO A 44 -11.91 -22.46 9.06
N GLU A 45 -11.65 -21.15 8.95
CA GLU A 45 -10.62 -20.41 9.71
C GLU A 45 -9.20 -20.98 9.59
N ARG A 46 -8.94 -21.71 8.49
CA ARG A 46 -7.65 -22.34 8.20
C ARG A 46 -7.22 -22.05 6.78
N GLY A 47 -6.01 -21.54 6.65
CA GLY A 47 -5.43 -21.19 5.35
C GLY A 47 -3.92 -21.39 5.32
N ILE A 48 -3.40 -21.55 4.12
CA ILE A 48 -1.99 -21.52 3.80
C ILE A 48 -1.74 -20.24 3.02
N ILE A 49 -0.80 -19.44 3.50
CA ILE A 49 -0.35 -18.23 2.80
C ILE A 49 1.06 -18.50 2.27
N GLU A 50 1.25 -18.24 0.98
CA GLU A 50 2.54 -18.28 0.31
C GLU A 50 3.51 -17.31 0.99
N VAL A 51 4.74 -17.79 1.22
CA VAL A 51 5.81 -16.93 1.70
C VAL A 51 6.40 -16.23 0.48
N VAL A 52 6.36 -14.91 0.46
CA VAL A 52 6.96 -14.13 -0.63
C VAL A 52 8.48 -14.36 -0.62
N PRO A 53 9.05 -14.98 -1.67
CA PRO A 53 10.44 -15.40 -1.67
C PRO A 53 11.39 -14.19 -1.64
N HIS A 54 12.56 -14.37 -1.02
CA HIS A 54 13.63 -13.36 -0.98
C HIS A 54 13.22 -12.00 -0.40
N THR A 55 12.22 -11.98 0.49
CA THR A 55 11.78 -10.76 1.15
C THR A 55 12.20 -10.70 2.62
N ARG A 56 12.32 -9.47 3.12
CA ARG A 56 12.41 -9.17 4.56
C ARG A 56 11.33 -8.14 4.89
N SER A 57 10.67 -8.29 6.04
CA SER A 57 9.74 -7.23 6.50
C SER A 57 10.52 -6.01 6.95
N ARG A 58 9.91 -4.83 6.86
CA ARG A 58 10.55 -3.60 7.35
C ARG A 58 10.91 -3.71 8.84
N SER A 59 10.08 -4.39 9.65
CA SER A 59 10.37 -4.65 11.07
C SER A 59 11.67 -5.45 11.23
N GLN A 60 11.81 -6.56 10.50
CA GLN A 60 13.02 -7.40 10.57
C GLN A 60 14.28 -6.63 10.15
N MET A 61 14.17 -5.75 9.15
CA MET A 61 15.31 -4.93 8.73
C MET A 61 15.80 -3.97 9.82
N GLY A 62 14.87 -3.42 10.63
CA GLY A 62 15.20 -2.51 11.73
C GLY A 62 15.72 -3.22 12.99
N GLU A 63 15.47 -4.52 13.13
CA GLU A 63 16.08 -5.33 14.20
C GLU A 63 17.53 -5.72 13.87
N ILE A 64 17.86 -5.82 12.58
CA ILE A 64 19.19 -6.21 12.09
C ILE A 64 20.13 -5.00 11.97
N THR A 65 19.55 -3.81 11.76
CA THR A 65 20.30 -2.59 11.46
C THR A 65 19.68 -1.43 12.22
N ASP A 66 20.48 -0.68 12.98
CA ASP A 66 20.06 0.57 13.63
C ASP A 66 19.75 1.69 12.60
N GLY A 67 20.06 1.45 11.32
CA GLY A 67 19.87 2.38 10.23
C GLY A 67 18.45 2.44 9.66
N GLY A 68 18.07 3.61 9.16
CA GLY A 68 16.81 3.80 8.45
C GLY A 68 16.77 3.08 7.09
N LEU A 69 15.59 2.96 6.48
CA LEU A 69 15.43 2.26 5.19
C LEU A 69 16.36 2.81 4.09
N TYR A 70 16.63 4.11 4.09
CA TYR A 70 17.54 4.75 3.14
C TYR A 70 19.00 4.25 3.29
N GLU A 71 19.45 3.99 4.52
CA GLU A 71 20.78 3.44 4.79
C GLU A 71 20.86 1.96 4.40
N ILE A 72 19.81 1.19 4.70
CA ILE A 72 19.69 -0.21 4.26
C ILE A 72 19.79 -0.31 2.74
N PHE A 73 19.11 0.57 2.00
CA PHE A 73 19.22 0.62 0.54
C PHE A 73 20.65 0.93 0.07
N GLN A 74 21.37 1.81 0.76
CA GLN A 74 22.77 2.09 0.42
C GLN A 74 23.70 0.90 0.70
N GLN A 75 23.45 0.17 1.78
CA GLN A 75 24.22 -1.03 2.13
C GLN A 75 23.96 -2.18 1.13
N ASP A 76 22.71 -2.41 0.77
CA ASP A 76 22.30 -3.53 -0.08
C ASP A 76 22.57 -3.27 -1.58
N TYR A 77 22.42 -2.03 -2.04
CA TYR A 77 22.45 -1.69 -3.47
C TYR A 77 23.58 -0.74 -3.88
N GLY A 78 24.38 -0.27 -2.93
CA GLY A 78 25.50 0.64 -3.15
C GLY A 78 25.17 2.12 -2.91
N PRO A 79 26.14 3.03 -3.08
CA PRO A 79 25.94 4.44 -2.76
C PRO A 79 24.87 5.09 -3.63
N VAL A 80 24.27 6.17 -3.11
CA VAL A 80 23.27 6.98 -3.82
C VAL A 80 23.82 7.43 -5.19
N GLY A 81 23.00 7.31 -6.24
CA GLY A 81 23.41 7.61 -7.61
C GLY A 81 24.19 6.49 -8.31
N SER A 82 24.55 5.41 -7.63
CA SER A 82 25.09 4.22 -8.29
C SER A 82 24.01 3.49 -9.10
N PRO A 83 24.39 2.77 -10.18
CA PRO A 83 23.40 2.03 -10.99
C PRO A 83 22.56 1.03 -10.19
N GLY A 84 23.15 0.40 -9.16
CA GLY A 84 22.44 -0.54 -8.29
C GLY A 84 21.38 0.15 -7.43
N PHE A 85 21.77 1.24 -6.75
CA PHE A 85 20.87 2.02 -5.91
C PHE A 85 19.71 2.60 -6.72
N GLU A 86 20.00 3.19 -7.89
CA GLU A 86 18.98 3.80 -8.74
C GLU A 86 17.99 2.78 -9.30
N ALA A 87 18.46 1.60 -9.71
CA ALA A 87 17.58 0.51 -10.15
C ALA A 87 16.67 0.00 -9.00
N ALA A 88 17.21 -0.15 -7.80
CA ALA A 88 16.42 -0.54 -6.63
C ALA A 88 15.41 0.53 -6.23
N ARG A 89 15.79 1.81 -6.29
CA ARG A 89 14.90 2.95 -6.04
C ARG A 89 13.78 3.04 -7.08
N GLU A 90 14.09 2.80 -8.35
CA GLU A 90 13.06 2.76 -9.40
C GLU A 90 12.06 1.62 -9.16
N ASN A 91 12.54 0.41 -8.86
CA ASN A 91 11.69 -0.73 -8.47
C ASN A 91 10.82 -0.40 -7.25
N PHE A 92 11.39 0.27 -6.27
CA PHE A 92 10.67 0.76 -5.09
C PHE A 92 9.55 1.74 -5.47
N ILE A 93 9.83 2.74 -6.31
CA ILE A 93 8.84 3.72 -6.77
C ILE A 93 7.70 3.05 -7.54
N ILE A 94 8.02 2.15 -8.46
CA ILE A 94 7.06 1.41 -9.29
C ILE A 94 6.11 0.56 -8.43
N SER A 95 6.66 -0.20 -7.50
CA SER A 95 5.89 -1.05 -6.60
C SER A 95 5.08 -0.25 -5.57
N SER A 96 5.67 0.81 -5.02
CA SER A 96 4.99 1.72 -4.10
C SER A 96 3.79 2.40 -4.76
N ALA A 97 3.92 2.85 -6.01
CA ALA A 97 2.81 3.44 -6.75
C ALA A 97 1.69 2.42 -7.03
N GLY A 98 2.04 1.17 -7.34
CA GLY A 98 1.07 0.09 -7.53
C GLY A 98 0.25 -0.18 -6.27
N TYR A 99 0.95 -0.36 -5.15
CA TYR A 99 0.29 -0.58 -3.85
C TYR A 99 -0.42 0.66 -3.30
N ALA A 100 -0.04 1.88 -3.69
CA ALA A 100 -0.78 3.09 -3.37
C ALA A 100 -2.18 3.08 -4.00
N VAL A 101 -2.28 2.71 -5.28
CA VAL A 101 -3.57 2.57 -5.98
C VAL A 101 -4.38 1.42 -5.36
N ALA A 102 -3.77 0.26 -5.11
CA ALA A 102 -4.46 -0.86 -4.48
C ALA A 102 -4.96 -0.50 -3.06
N SER A 103 -4.16 0.23 -2.27
CA SER A 103 -4.53 0.63 -0.91
C SER A 103 -5.65 1.68 -0.89
N LEU A 104 -5.69 2.60 -1.86
CA LEU A 104 -6.81 3.52 -2.03
C LEU A 104 -8.13 2.76 -2.24
N LEU A 105 -8.12 1.72 -3.08
CA LEU A 105 -9.31 0.95 -3.43
C LEU A 105 -9.72 -0.02 -2.32
N LEU A 106 -8.78 -0.75 -1.73
CA LEU A 106 -9.06 -1.79 -0.72
C LEU A 106 -9.17 -1.23 0.71
N GLN A 107 -8.52 -0.12 0.99
CA GLN A 107 -8.41 0.52 2.31
C GLN A 107 -8.03 -0.46 3.44
N PRO A 108 -6.83 -1.08 3.39
CA PRO A 108 -6.35 -1.89 4.49
C PRO A 108 -6.26 -1.05 5.78
N LYS A 109 -6.91 -1.48 6.86
CA LYS A 109 -6.98 -0.72 8.13
C LYS A 109 -5.82 -0.99 9.08
N ASP A 110 -5.11 -2.10 8.90
CA ASP A 110 -3.98 -2.49 9.75
C ASP A 110 -2.65 -2.46 8.96
N ARG A 111 -2.26 -1.26 8.49
CA ARG A 111 -1.04 -1.10 7.68
C ARG A 111 0.13 -0.60 8.54
N HIS A 112 0.91 -1.54 9.06
CA HIS A 112 2.14 -1.27 9.83
C HIS A 112 3.40 -1.83 9.15
N ASN A 113 4.59 -1.50 9.68
CA ASN A 113 5.89 -1.90 9.11
C ASN A 113 6.11 -3.43 9.04
N GLY A 114 5.35 -4.23 9.81
CA GLY A 114 5.38 -5.69 9.70
C GLY A 114 4.75 -6.20 8.41
N ASN A 115 3.81 -5.43 7.84
CA ASN A 115 3.01 -5.80 6.66
C ASN A 115 3.61 -5.24 5.36
N LEU A 116 4.78 -4.63 5.45
CA LEU A 116 5.55 -4.08 4.34
C LEU A 116 6.81 -4.92 4.16
N LEU A 117 6.83 -5.72 3.10
CA LEU A 117 7.96 -6.54 2.71
C LEU A 117 8.78 -5.84 1.63
N PHE A 118 10.08 -6.05 1.65
CA PHE A 118 11.00 -5.61 0.60
C PHE A 118 11.72 -6.83 0.02
N ASP A 119 11.67 -6.97 -1.31
CA ASP A 119 12.44 -8.00 -2.01
C ASP A 119 13.91 -7.60 -2.20
N ASN A 120 14.70 -8.54 -2.71
CA ASN A 120 16.13 -8.36 -2.94
C ASN A 120 16.48 -7.48 -4.16
N VAL A 121 15.50 -6.90 -4.84
CA VAL A 121 15.69 -5.94 -5.94
C VAL A 121 15.05 -4.57 -5.64
N GLY A 122 14.62 -4.35 -4.41
CA GLY A 122 14.12 -3.07 -3.91
C GLY A 122 12.61 -2.87 -4.03
N ARG A 123 11.82 -3.87 -4.43
CA ARG A 123 10.36 -3.72 -4.54
C ARG A 123 9.67 -3.83 -3.19
N LEU A 124 8.67 -2.97 -3.01
CA LEU A 124 7.72 -3.04 -1.91
C LEU A 124 6.61 -4.05 -2.22
N VAL A 125 6.30 -4.92 -1.26
CA VAL A 125 5.19 -5.87 -1.31
C VAL A 125 4.35 -5.73 -0.05
N HIS A 126 3.06 -5.43 -0.20
CA HIS A 126 2.13 -5.42 0.92
C HIS A 126 1.59 -6.83 1.14
N ILE A 127 1.66 -7.31 2.38
CA ILE A 127 1.02 -8.54 2.85
C ILE A 127 -0.06 -8.20 3.89
N ASP A 128 -0.82 -9.20 4.33
CA ASP A 128 -1.82 -9.09 5.39
C ASP A 128 -2.89 -8.01 5.11
N PHE A 129 -3.99 -8.47 4.52
CA PHE A 129 -5.16 -7.68 4.18
C PHE A 129 -6.38 -8.14 5.00
N GLY A 130 -6.16 -8.68 6.21
CA GLY A 130 -7.23 -9.23 7.05
C GLY A 130 -8.32 -8.22 7.40
N PHE A 131 -8.03 -6.92 7.26
CA PHE A 131 -8.95 -5.82 7.53
C PHE A 131 -9.06 -4.88 6.33
N ILE A 132 -9.97 -5.20 5.41
CA ILE A 132 -10.26 -4.39 4.21
C ILE A 132 -11.71 -3.87 4.20
N LEU A 133 -11.96 -2.87 3.36
CA LEU A 133 -13.24 -2.20 3.16
C LEU A 133 -13.76 -1.55 4.46
N GLU A 134 -14.68 -2.22 5.16
CA GLU A 134 -15.36 -1.72 6.37
C GLU A 134 -14.91 -2.40 7.67
N THR A 135 -14.07 -3.44 7.60
CA THR A 135 -13.61 -4.14 8.81
C THR A 135 -12.42 -3.41 9.41
N SER A 136 -12.50 -3.05 10.70
CA SER A 136 -11.37 -2.54 11.49
C SER A 136 -11.05 -3.51 12.64
N PRO A 137 -9.76 -3.71 12.99
CA PRO A 137 -9.42 -4.41 14.22
C PRO A 137 -9.98 -3.65 15.44
N GLY A 138 -10.58 -4.37 16.39
CA GLY A 138 -10.94 -3.81 17.70
C GLY A 138 -12.23 -2.98 17.78
N GLY A 139 -13.12 -3.00 16.79
CA GLY A 139 -14.48 -2.44 16.93
C GLY A 139 -14.54 -0.91 17.06
N ASN A 140 -14.27 -0.20 15.96
CA ASN A 140 -14.42 1.26 15.81
C ASN A 140 -13.39 2.15 16.53
N MET A 141 -12.16 1.68 16.76
CA MET A 141 -11.06 2.64 16.92
C MET A 141 -10.84 3.34 15.57
N ARG A 142 -10.86 4.67 15.57
CA ARG A 142 -10.58 5.53 14.41
C ARG A 142 -9.09 5.41 14.02
N PHE A 143 -8.70 4.25 13.52
CA PHE A 143 -7.36 4.01 12.96
C PHE A 143 -7.16 4.88 11.71
N GLU A 144 -5.91 5.31 11.52
CA GLU A 144 -5.46 6.37 10.61
C GLU A 144 -6.29 6.51 9.30
N SER A 145 -6.76 7.73 9.04
CA SER A 145 -7.55 8.09 7.85
C SER A 145 -6.75 8.13 6.53
N ALA A 146 -5.54 7.59 6.51
CA ALA A 146 -4.66 7.69 5.35
C ALA A 146 -4.91 6.52 4.39
N HIS A 147 -5.36 6.84 3.18
CA HIS A 147 -5.59 5.87 2.10
C HIS A 147 -4.29 5.19 1.62
N ILE A 148 -3.14 5.82 1.86
CA ILE A 148 -1.80 5.34 1.48
C ILE A 148 -0.90 5.50 2.71
N LYS A 149 -0.10 4.47 3.03
CA LYS A 149 0.94 4.55 4.07
C LYS A 149 2.25 5.04 3.46
N LEU A 150 2.61 6.29 3.72
CA LEU A 150 3.92 6.86 3.41
C LEU A 150 4.61 7.22 4.74
N SER A 151 5.38 6.28 5.30
CA SER A 151 6.19 6.54 6.50
C SER A 151 7.42 7.37 6.15
N HIS A 152 8.13 7.89 7.17
CA HIS A 152 9.34 8.70 6.97
C HIS A 152 10.32 8.09 5.97
N GLU A 153 10.59 6.82 6.17
CA GLU A 153 11.71 6.16 5.54
C GLU A 153 11.35 5.82 4.09
N LEU A 154 10.07 5.57 3.82
CA LEU A 154 9.54 5.49 2.47
C LEU A 154 9.64 6.85 1.78
N THR A 155 9.28 7.95 2.47
CA THR A 155 9.39 9.30 1.91
C THR A 155 10.83 9.70 1.59
N GLN A 156 11.82 9.25 2.36
CA GLN A 156 13.25 9.49 2.04
C GLN A 156 13.70 8.83 0.74
N LEU A 157 13.12 7.68 0.38
CA LEU A 157 13.40 7.01 -0.90
C LEU A 157 12.57 7.60 -2.06
N LEU A 158 11.35 8.06 -1.79
CA LEU A 158 10.48 8.68 -2.80
C LEU A 158 10.88 10.12 -3.12
N ASP A 159 11.30 10.88 -2.12
CA ASP A 159 11.56 12.31 -2.24
C ASP A 159 12.88 12.72 -1.59
N THR A 160 13.93 12.81 -2.40
CA THR A 160 15.24 13.29 -1.94
C THR A 160 15.26 14.77 -1.58
N SER A 161 14.25 15.55 -1.99
CA SER A 161 14.17 16.98 -1.66
C SER A 161 13.57 17.24 -0.28
N GLY A 162 12.79 16.30 0.24
CA GLY A 162 12.00 16.45 1.47
C GLY A 162 10.82 17.42 1.37
N VAL A 163 10.60 18.06 0.22
CA VAL A 163 9.60 19.12 -0.02
C VAL A 163 8.70 18.86 -1.24
N MET A 164 8.61 17.60 -1.67
CA MET A 164 7.79 17.13 -2.80
C MET A 164 8.16 17.76 -4.16
N MET A 165 9.44 18.06 -4.35
CA MET A 165 9.96 18.73 -5.57
C MET A 165 11.06 17.92 -6.30
N SER A 166 11.28 16.66 -5.91
CA SER A 166 12.23 15.78 -6.61
C SER A 166 11.59 15.10 -7.83
N ASP A 167 12.43 14.75 -8.81
CA ASP A 167 12.01 13.98 -9.99
C ASP A 167 11.42 12.62 -9.61
N THR A 168 11.97 11.96 -8.58
CA THR A 168 11.47 10.68 -8.06
C THR A 168 10.07 10.82 -7.45
N TRP A 169 9.79 11.93 -6.77
CA TRP A 169 8.45 12.22 -6.26
C TRP A 169 7.45 12.43 -7.41
N TYR A 170 7.82 13.22 -8.42
CA TYR A 170 6.97 13.43 -9.58
C TYR A 170 6.73 12.13 -10.35
N GLN A 171 7.74 11.26 -10.47
CA GLN A 171 7.58 9.94 -11.06
C GLN A 171 6.59 9.08 -10.28
N PHE A 172 6.71 9.01 -8.96
CA PHE A 172 5.78 8.29 -8.09
C PHE A 172 4.33 8.79 -8.28
N VAL A 173 4.11 10.11 -8.18
CA VAL A 173 2.77 10.70 -8.35
C VAL A 173 2.23 10.45 -9.77
N SER A 174 3.07 10.57 -10.80
CA SER A 174 2.67 10.28 -12.19
C SER A 174 2.21 8.83 -12.36
N LEU A 175 2.94 7.86 -11.78
CA LEU A 175 2.58 6.45 -11.81
C LEU A 175 1.28 6.17 -11.03
N CYS A 176 1.10 6.80 -9.87
CA CYS A 176 -0.15 6.74 -9.10
C CYS A 176 -1.36 7.23 -9.90
N VAL A 177 -1.26 8.39 -10.56
CA VAL A 177 -2.33 8.95 -11.40
C VAL A 177 -2.64 8.03 -12.58
N LYS A 178 -1.61 7.54 -13.28
CA LYS A 178 -1.74 6.62 -14.40
C LYS A 178 -2.42 5.30 -13.99
N GLY A 179 -1.98 4.71 -12.87
CA GLY A 179 -2.56 3.50 -12.31
C GLY A 179 -4.02 3.70 -11.90
N TYR A 180 -4.32 4.82 -11.25
CA TYR A 180 -5.69 5.17 -10.87
C TYR A 180 -6.62 5.33 -12.08
N PHE A 181 -6.17 6.01 -13.14
CA PHE A 181 -6.94 6.11 -14.38
C PHE A 181 -7.26 4.76 -15.00
N VAL A 182 -6.27 3.86 -15.04
CA VAL A 182 -6.52 2.52 -15.56
C VAL A 182 -7.48 1.76 -14.66
N ALA A 183 -7.30 1.79 -13.34
CA ALA A 183 -8.24 1.16 -12.42
C ALA A 183 -9.68 1.70 -12.60
N ARG A 184 -9.86 3.02 -12.80
CA ARG A 184 -11.17 3.64 -13.09
C ARG A 184 -11.79 3.13 -14.39
N ARG A 185 -11.00 2.96 -15.46
CA ARG A 185 -11.49 2.42 -16.74
C ARG A 185 -12.00 0.98 -16.62
N TYR A 186 -11.45 0.20 -15.69
CA TYR A 186 -11.85 -1.17 -15.40
C TYR A 186 -12.69 -1.32 -14.12
N MET A 187 -13.27 -0.21 -13.63
CA MET A 187 -14.02 -0.14 -12.37
C MET A 187 -15.11 -1.21 -12.28
N ASP A 188 -15.97 -1.34 -13.29
CA ASP A 188 -17.09 -2.29 -13.23
C ASP A 188 -16.60 -3.74 -13.15
N GLY A 189 -15.48 -4.08 -13.78
CA GLY A 189 -14.86 -5.41 -13.67
C GLY A 189 -14.35 -5.70 -12.25
N ILE A 190 -13.69 -4.72 -11.63
CA ILE A 190 -13.20 -4.84 -10.25
C ILE A 190 -14.37 -4.93 -9.27
N ILE A 191 -15.38 -4.08 -9.43
CA ILE A 191 -16.59 -4.10 -8.58
C ILE A 191 -17.33 -5.43 -8.73
N ASN A 192 -17.50 -5.95 -9.95
CA ASN A 192 -18.17 -7.22 -10.19
C ASN A 192 -17.46 -8.39 -9.51
N MET A 193 -16.12 -8.41 -9.49
CA MET A 193 -15.38 -9.43 -8.75
C MET A 193 -15.68 -9.38 -7.25
N VAL A 194 -15.69 -8.18 -6.65
CA VAL A 194 -16.02 -8.02 -5.23
C VAL A 194 -17.48 -8.39 -4.95
N LEU A 195 -18.39 -8.05 -5.86
CA LEU A 195 -19.81 -8.39 -5.79
C LEU A 195 -20.07 -9.91 -5.75
N LEU A 196 -19.29 -10.70 -6.50
CA LEU A 196 -19.41 -12.17 -6.47
C LEU A 196 -19.12 -12.78 -5.10
N MET A 197 -18.41 -12.05 -4.23
CA MET A 197 -18.08 -12.48 -2.87
C MET A 197 -19.04 -11.93 -1.82
N LEU A 198 -20.08 -11.16 -2.19
CA LEU A 198 -20.98 -10.51 -1.24
C LEU A 198 -21.67 -11.52 -0.31
N ASP A 199 -22.16 -12.63 -0.86
CA ASP A 199 -22.88 -13.67 -0.12
C ASP A 199 -21.97 -14.69 0.59
N SER A 200 -20.65 -14.47 0.59
CA SER A 200 -19.66 -15.38 1.20
C SER A 200 -19.65 -15.36 2.73
N GLY A 201 -20.41 -14.44 3.35
CA GLY A 201 -20.44 -14.22 4.81
C GLY A 201 -19.16 -13.58 5.37
N LEU A 202 -18.40 -12.88 4.52
CA LEU A 202 -17.18 -12.17 4.93
C LEU A 202 -17.49 -10.96 5.83
N PRO A 203 -16.73 -10.73 6.93
CA PRO A 203 -16.93 -9.60 7.84
C PRO A 203 -16.92 -8.22 7.18
N CYS A 204 -16.18 -8.04 6.08
CA CYS A 204 -16.15 -6.78 5.32
C CYS A 204 -17.46 -6.45 4.61
N PHE A 205 -18.40 -7.39 4.53
CA PHE A 205 -19.73 -7.16 3.95
C PHE A 205 -20.86 -7.03 4.97
N ASN A 206 -20.57 -7.25 6.26
CA ASN A 206 -21.60 -7.31 7.30
C ASN A 206 -22.10 -5.94 7.77
N ARG A 207 -21.55 -4.84 7.25
CA ARG A 207 -21.86 -3.46 7.63
C ARG A 207 -21.90 -2.58 6.38
N GLY A 208 -22.66 -1.49 6.48
CA GLY A 208 -22.70 -0.39 5.52
C GLY A 208 -23.09 -0.78 4.10
N ASP A 209 -22.47 -0.11 3.13
CA ASP A 209 -22.61 -0.36 1.69
C ASP A 209 -21.21 -0.50 1.07
N PRO A 210 -20.53 -1.64 1.28
CA PRO A 210 -19.14 -1.83 0.89
C PRO A 210 -18.92 -1.69 -0.62
N ILE A 211 -19.93 -2.06 -1.40
CA ILE A 211 -19.91 -1.97 -2.87
C ILE A 211 -20.08 -0.53 -3.31
N GLY A 212 -21.07 0.18 -2.76
CA GLY A 212 -21.25 1.61 -3.03
C GLY A 212 -20.03 2.42 -2.58
N ASP A 213 -19.44 2.09 -1.44
CA ASP A 213 -18.23 2.73 -0.94
C ASP A 213 -17.00 2.41 -1.80
N LEU A 214 -16.87 1.17 -2.27
CA LEU A 214 -15.85 0.82 -3.28
C LEU A 214 -16.05 1.63 -4.57
N ARG A 215 -17.30 1.75 -5.06
CA ARG A 215 -17.63 2.54 -6.24
C ARG A 215 -17.29 4.03 -6.06
N LYS A 216 -17.58 4.59 -4.89
CA LYS A 216 -17.22 5.99 -4.55
C LYS A 216 -15.71 6.21 -4.60
N ARG A 217 -14.87 5.23 -4.23
CA ARG A 217 -13.39 5.34 -4.30
C ARG A 217 -12.85 5.50 -5.71
N PHE A 218 -13.62 5.12 -6.74
CA PHE A 218 -13.26 5.36 -8.14
C PHE A 218 -13.71 6.72 -8.67
N HIS A 219 -14.59 7.42 -7.95
CA HIS A 219 -15.16 8.70 -8.35
C HIS A 219 -15.63 8.71 -9.82
N PRO A 220 -16.63 7.87 -10.20
CA PRO A 220 -17.09 7.76 -11.59
C PRO A 220 -17.67 9.07 -12.14
N GLU A 221 -18.13 9.96 -11.26
CA GLU A 221 -18.66 11.28 -11.59
C GLU A 221 -17.58 12.29 -12.03
N MET A 222 -16.31 12.06 -11.68
CA MET A 222 -15.22 13.00 -11.98
C MET A 222 -14.74 12.89 -13.43
N SER A 223 -14.43 14.02 -14.05
CA SER A 223 -13.64 14.08 -15.29
C SER A 223 -12.22 13.52 -15.08
N GLU A 224 -11.50 13.22 -16.17
CA GLU A 224 -10.09 12.80 -16.07
C GLU A 224 -9.24 13.84 -15.34
N ARG A 225 -9.47 15.14 -15.57
CA ARG A 225 -8.73 16.22 -14.88
C ARG A 225 -8.99 16.22 -13.37
N GLU A 226 -10.24 16.10 -12.96
CA GLU A 226 -10.61 16.06 -11.54
C GLU A 226 -10.04 14.81 -10.86
N ALA A 227 -10.13 13.67 -11.51
CA ALA A 227 -9.57 12.42 -11.00
C ALA A 227 -8.03 12.45 -10.87
N ALA A 228 -7.32 13.13 -11.78
CA ALA A 228 -5.88 13.35 -11.63
C ALA A 228 -5.59 14.20 -10.39
N ASN A 229 -6.29 15.33 -10.24
CA ASN A 229 -6.11 16.21 -9.08
C ASN A 229 -6.45 15.49 -7.77
N PHE A 230 -7.49 14.67 -7.77
CA PHE A 230 -7.84 13.81 -6.63
C PHE A 230 -6.68 12.89 -6.26
N MET A 231 -6.14 12.13 -7.22
CA MET A 231 -5.04 11.18 -6.92
C MET A 231 -3.76 11.90 -6.48
N ILE A 232 -3.45 13.07 -7.07
CA ILE A 232 -2.34 13.93 -6.63
C ILE A 232 -2.56 14.35 -5.18
N HIS A 233 -3.76 14.83 -4.84
CA HIS A 233 -4.10 15.26 -3.48
C HIS A 233 -3.99 14.10 -2.48
N VAL A 234 -4.46 12.90 -2.83
CA VAL A 234 -4.32 11.70 -1.99
C VAL A 234 -2.85 11.38 -1.71
N CYS A 235 -1.95 11.51 -2.70
CA CYS A 235 -0.51 11.31 -2.50
C CYS A 235 0.10 12.38 -1.59
N THR A 236 -0.21 13.66 -1.84
CA THR A 236 0.28 14.80 -1.05
C THR A 236 -0.21 14.75 0.39
N ASP A 237 -1.46 14.37 0.63
CA ASP A 237 -2.03 14.22 1.96
C ASP A 237 -1.35 13.09 2.73
N ALA A 238 -1.05 11.97 2.07
CA ALA A 238 -0.32 10.87 2.68
C ALA A 238 1.10 11.30 3.09
N TYR A 239 1.78 12.10 2.26
CA TYR A 239 3.09 12.67 2.59
C TYR A 239 3.02 13.62 3.79
N ASN A 240 2.07 14.56 3.78
CA ASN A 240 1.94 15.58 4.82
C ASN A 240 1.55 14.99 6.18
N LYS A 241 0.63 14.01 6.22
CA LYS A 241 0.20 13.37 7.49
C LYS A 241 1.38 12.81 8.28
N TRP A 242 2.33 12.18 7.61
CA TRP A 242 3.57 11.73 8.25
C TRP A 242 4.39 12.91 8.78
N THR A 243 4.65 13.93 7.95
CA THR A 243 5.50 15.06 8.36
C THR A 243 4.93 15.82 9.56
N THR A 244 3.61 16.03 9.61
CA THR A 244 2.96 16.68 10.75
C THR A 244 3.08 15.83 12.02
N ALA A 245 2.81 14.52 11.94
CA ALA A 245 2.98 13.62 13.08
C ALA A 245 4.43 13.62 13.61
N TRP A 246 5.41 13.73 12.72
CA TRP A 246 6.82 13.86 13.08
C TRP A 246 7.15 15.20 13.74
N TYR A 247 6.66 16.33 13.20
CA TYR A 247 6.82 17.64 13.82
C TYR A 247 6.21 17.69 15.23
N ASP A 248 5.01 17.12 15.41
CA ASP A 248 4.34 17.06 16.71
C ASP A 248 5.13 16.20 17.71
N LEU A 249 5.70 15.07 17.27
CA LEU A 249 6.56 14.22 18.09
C LEU A 249 7.83 14.96 18.53
N ILE A 250 8.51 15.67 17.61
CA ILE A 250 9.70 16.47 17.95
C ILE A 250 9.35 17.61 18.91
N GLN A 251 8.23 18.29 18.72
CA GLN A 251 7.78 19.33 19.66
C GLN A 251 7.50 18.77 21.04
N CYS A 252 6.83 17.61 21.12
CA CYS A 252 6.58 16.91 22.38
C CYS A 252 7.89 16.51 23.09
N LEU A 253 8.86 15.97 22.36
CA LEU A 253 10.18 15.61 22.90
C LEU A 253 10.98 16.84 23.37
N ARG A 254 10.88 17.96 22.65
CA ARG A 254 11.54 19.23 23.03
C ARG A 254 10.88 19.94 24.20
N GLN A 255 9.56 19.77 24.38
CA GLN A 255 8.80 20.32 25.51
C GLN A 255 8.79 19.38 26.73
N GLY A 256 9.40 18.19 26.62
CA GLY A 256 9.39 17.12 27.62
C GLY A 256 10.61 17.03 28.55
N ILE A 257 11.51 18.01 28.59
CA ILE A 257 12.53 18.13 29.65
C ILE A 257 12.20 19.35 30.50
N GLU A 258 11.23 19.19 31.40
CA GLU A 258 11.16 19.92 32.67
C GLU A 258 10.11 19.24 33.57
N LYS A 259 10.57 18.28 34.37
CA LYS A 259 10.25 18.16 35.80
C LYS A 259 11.41 17.49 36.52
#